data_AF-A0A959CIJ6-F1
#
_entry.id   AF-A0A959CIJ6-F1
#
_cell.length_a   1.000
_cell.length_b   1.000
_cell.length_c   1.000
_cell.angle_alpha   90.00
_cell.angle_beta   90.00
_cell.angle_gamma   90.00
#
_symmetry.space_group_name_H-M   'P 1'
#
loop_
_entity.id
_entity.type
_entity.pdbx_description
1 polymer ?
#
loop_
_entity_poly.entity_id
_entity_poly.type
_entity_poly.pdbx_seq_one_letter_code
_entity_poly.pdbx_strand_id
1 'polypeptide(L)'
;MYIENNSSIRNFEGLNGLAFICGDVRITENDSLLNFTGLEELRAYRGQFFLYGNSSLYSLEGLNCSFEEGGHVAIYDNPQLEICNTERFCELQASDRSYSIHDNGENCSVEGMVACDDPIPVTVEHTPLPFSCDSLLSPSENPEEVADWALSIAPNPARDKIFILCENDLALFNVAIFNQFGQVVLKQEKSNVKELDVSRLGSGMYWIVIEELTTRARVAGKIILR
;
A
#
# COMPACT_ATOMS: atom_id res chain seq x y z
N MET A 1 -1.34 2.78 5.88
CA MET A 1 -0.37 1.68 5.81
C MET A 1 0.68 1.88 6.89
N TYR A 2 0.91 0.89 7.75
CA TYR A 2 1.83 0.97 8.88
C TYR A 2 2.84 -0.19 8.81
N ILE A 3 4.12 0.15 8.62
CA ILE A 3 5.24 -0.80 8.57
C ILE A 3 6.32 -0.28 9.50
N GLU A 4 6.41 -0.90 10.66
CA GLU A 4 7.25 -0.44 11.75
C GLU A 4 8.07 -1.60 12.32
N ASN A 5 9.33 -1.34 12.70
CA ASN A 5 10.17 -2.30 13.41
C ASN A 5 10.35 -3.65 12.67
N ASN A 6 10.46 -3.60 11.33
CA ASN A 6 10.66 -4.80 10.51
C ASN A 6 12.08 -4.87 9.95
N SER A 7 12.94 -5.63 10.63
CA SER A 7 14.33 -5.86 10.22
C SER A 7 14.49 -6.82 9.03
N SER A 8 13.41 -7.39 8.50
CA SER A 8 13.47 -8.32 7.35
C SER A 8 13.04 -7.70 6.02
N ILE A 9 12.30 -6.58 6.06
CA ILE A 9 11.84 -5.92 4.83
C ILE A 9 13.02 -5.18 4.19
N ARG A 10 13.27 -5.44 2.90
CA ARG A 10 14.33 -4.77 2.14
C ARG A 10 13.79 -3.86 1.05
N ASN A 11 12.58 -4.15 0.60
CA ASN A 11 11.79 -3.41 -0.37
C ASN A 11 10.32 -3.90 -0.26
N PHE A 12 9.46 -3.51 -1.19
CA PHE A 12 8.05 -3.85 -1.24
C PHE A 12 7.69 -4.75 -2.42
N GLU A 13 8.65 -5.53 -2.94
CA GLU A 13 8.38 -6.51 -3.99
C GLU A 13 7.21 -7.42 -3.59
N GLY A 14 6.24 -7.56 -4.50
CA GLY A 14 4.97 -8.23 -4.23
C GLY A 14 3.80 -7.27 -3.96
N LEU A 15 4.04 -5.97 -3.84
CA LEU A 15 3.01 -4.93 -3.79
C LEU A 15 2.80 -4.20 -5.13
N ASN A 16 3.32 -4.74 -6.24
CA ASN A 16 3.33 -4.10 -7.56
C ASN A 16 1.93 -3.81 -8.16
N GLY A 17 0.84 -4.21 -7.49
CA GLY A 17 -0.54 -3.86 -7.87
C GLY A 17 -1.21 -2.87 -6.91
N LEU A 18 -0.50 -2.37 -5.89
CA LEU A 18 -1.04 -1.42 -4.92
C LEU A 18 -1.09 -0.03 -5.54
N ALA A 19 -2.27 0.40 -5.96
CA ALA A 19 -2.46 1.69 -6.61
C ALA A 19 -2.77 2.85 -5.65
N PHE A 20 -3.42 2.56 -4.51
CA PHE A 20 -3.92 3.59 -3.57
C PHE A 20 -3.79 3.17 -2.11
N ILE A 21 -3.60 4.16 -1.23
CA ILE A 21 -3.69 3.99 0.22
C ILE A 21 -4.62 5.06 0.80
N CYS A 22 -5.78 4.68 1.35
CA CYS A 22 -6.81 5.64 1.77
C CYS A 22 -6.61 6.25 3.17
N GLY A 23 -5.37 6.29 3.65
CA GLY A 23 -5.03 6.86 4.96
C GLY A 23 -3.52 6.86 5.19
N ASP A 24 -3.11 7.27 6.39
CA ASP A 24 -1.71 7.59 6.69
C ASP A 24 -0.73 6.48 6.29
N VAL A 25 0.41 6.88 5.74
CA VAL A 25 1.55 6.01 5.44
C VAL A 25 2.62 6.24 6.49
N ARG A 26 3.01 5.18 7.19
CA ARG A 26 4.03 5.23 8.24
C ARG A 26 4.99 4.06 8.07
N ILE A 27 6.23 4.39 7.71
CA ILE A 27 7.30 3.43 7.43
C ILE A 27 8.49 3.83 8.31
N THR A 28 8.62 3.18 9.46
CA THR A 28 9.54 3.65 10.51
C THR A 28 10.36 2.51 11.11
N GLU A 29 11.61 2.78 11.47
CA GLU A 29 12.44 1.81 12.21
C GLU A 29 12.59 0.46 11.45
N ASN A 30 12.70 0.49 10.12
CA ASN A 30 12.95 -0.70 9.30
C ASN A 30 14.40 -0.71 8.81
N ASP A 31 15.31 -1.14 9.68
CA ASP A 31 16.76 -1.02 9.46
C ASP A 31 17.28 -1.67 8.18
N SER A 32 16.58 -2.66 7.62
CA SER A 32 16.98 -3.35 6.38
C SER A 32 16.33 -2.82 5.11
N LEU A 33 15.40 -1.87 5.21
CA LEU A 33 14.72 -1.27 4.05
C LEU A 33 15.74 -0.49 3.23
N LEU A 34 15.86 -0.79 1.93
CA LEU A 34 16.83 -0.17 1.04
C LEU A 34 16.19 0.85 0.09
N ASN A 35 14.99 0.55 -0.39
CA ASN A 35 14.26 1.36 -1.37
C ASN A 35 12.76 1.01 -1.40
N PHE A 36 12.03 1.65 -2.32
CA PHE A 36 10.59 1.46 -2.51
C PHE A 36 10.23 0.58 -3.72
N THR A 37 11.17 -0.23 -4.22
CA THR A 37 10.89 -1.19 -5.31
C THR A 37 9.69 -2.07 -4.95
N GLY A 38 8.77 -2.26 -5.89
CA GLY A 38 7.48 -2.92 -5.70
C GLY A 38 6.31 -1.97 -5.44
N LEU A 39 6.54 -0.66 -5.26
CA LEU A 39 5.49 0.37 -5.15
C LEU A 39 5.40 1.29 -6.38
N GLU A 40 5.96 0.89 -7.52
CA GLU A 40 6.03 1.71 -8.73
C GLU A 40 4.64 2.11 -9.25
N GLU A 41 3.63 1.29 -8.99
CA GLU A 41 2.22 1.53 -9.37
C GLU A 41 1.44 2.32 -8.30
N LEU A 42 2.04 2.65 -7.15
CA LEU A 42 1.38 3.44 -6.12
C LEU A 42 1.21 4.87 -6.61
N ARG A 43 -0.03 5.29 -6.81
CA ARG A 43 -0.38 6.57 -7.44
C ARG A 43 -0.70 7.65 -6.43
N ALA A 44 -1.35 7.29 -5.33
CA ALA A 44 -1.71 8.24 -4.30
C ALA A 44 -1.89 7.57 -2.93
N TYR A 45 -1.71 8.37 -1.89
CA TYR A 45 -2.11 8.03 -0.53
C TYR A 45 -2.89 9.21 0.07
N ARG A 46 -3.78 8.94 1.04
CA ARG A 46 -4.43 9.97 1.85
C ARG A 46 -3.73 10.19 3.17
N GLY A 47 -3.88 11.39 3.72
CA GLY A 47 -3.45 11.69 5.09
C GLY A 47 -1.97 11.98 5.18
N GLN A 48 -1.34 11.57 6.28
CA GLN A 48 0.05 11.91 6.62
C GLN A 48 1.04 10.88 6.06
N PHE A 49 2.22 11.34 5.68
CA PHE A 49 3.33 10.48 5.29
C PHE A 49 4.49 10.63 6.28
N PHE A 50 4.85 9.53 6.93
CA PHE A 50 5.96 9.45 7.89
C PHE A 50 6.97 8.41 7.46
N LEU A 51 8.20 8.84 7.21
CA LEU A 51 9.33 8.00 6.83
C LEU A 51 10.54 8.36 7.66
N TYR A 52 10.82 7.60 8.73
CA TYR A 52 11.93 7.93 9.60
C TYR A 52 12.57 6.75 10.32
N GLY A 53 13.84 6.89 10.68
CA GLY A 53 14.58 5.85 11.40
C GLY A 53 14.85 4.61 10.56
N ASN A 54 14.88 4.70 9.23
CA ASN A 54 15.21 3.55 8.36
C ASN A 54 16.70 3.64 8.01
N SER A 55 17.55 3.04 8.84
CA SER A 55 19.01 3.27 8.81
C SER A 55 19.71 2.88 7.51
N SER A 56 19.17 1.93 6.75
CA SER A 56 19.74 1.49 5.47
C SER A 56 18.98 1.98 4.24
N LEU A 57 17.96 2.83 4.44
CA LEU A 57 17.21 3.38 3.32
C LEU A 57 18.14 4.28 2.51
N TYR A 58 18.39 3.88 1.27
CA TYR A 58 19.34 4.56 0.38
C TYR A 58 18.63 5.41 -0.67
N SER A 59 17.42 5.00 -1.09
CA SER A 59 16.71 5.61 -2.21
C SER A 59 15.19 5.66 -2.00
N LEU A 60 14.56 6.75 -2.46
CA LEU A 60 13.10 6.87 -2.62
C LEU A 60 12.59 6.33 -3.97
N GLU A 61 13.48 5.80 -4.82
CA GLU A 61 13.10 5.19 -6.10
C GLU A 61 12.02 4.11 -5.91
N GLY A 62 11.03 4.13 -6.79
CA GLY A 62 9.82 3.31 -6.71
C GLY A 62 8.66 4.01 -6.02
N LEU A 63 8.91 5.08 -5.24
CA LEU A 63 7.85 5.88 -4.61
C LEU A 63 7.40 7.02 -5.54
N ASN A 64 6.57 6.68 -6.53
CA ASN A 64 6.08 7.62 -7.54
C ASN A 64 4.69 8.22 -7.22
N CYS A 65 4.24 8.11 -5.98
CA CYS A 65 2.90 8.50 -5.59
C CYS A 65 2.75 10.01 -5.36
N SER A 66 1.59 10.54 -5.73
CA SER A 66 1.19 11.90 -5.41
C SER A 66 0.86 12.04 -3.93
N PHE A 67 1.45 13.05 -3.31
CA PHE A 67 1.08 13.50 -1.97
C PHE A 67 -0.30 14.17 -2.05
N GLU A 68 -1.29 13.76 -1.25
CA GLU A 68 -2.63 14.38 -1.27
C GLU A 68 -2.63 15.76 -0.59
N GLU A 69 -3.47 16.69 -1.06
CA GLU A 69 -3.62 18.02 -0.46
C GLU A 69 -4.07 17.93 1.01
N GLY A 70 -3.38 18.68 1.88
CA GLY A 70 -3.67 18.73 3.32
C GLY A 70 -2.92 17.70 4.18
N GLY A 71 -2.21 16.75 3.58
CA GLY A 71 -1.30 15.84 4.28
C GLY A 71 0.04 16.47 4.63
N HIS A 72 0.57 16.22 5.84
CA HIS A 72 1.96 16.55 6.16
C HIS A 72 2.88 15.41 5.72
N VAL A 73 4.05 15.78 5.20
CA VAL A 73 5.10 14.84 4.81
C VAL A 73 6.29 15.04 5.73
N ALA A 74 6.65 14.02 6.50
CA ALA A 74 7.83 14.03 7.35
C ALA A 74 8.80 12.91 6.95
N ILE A 75 9.99 13.30 6.53
CA ILE A 75 11.08 12.39 6.16
C ILE A 75 12.34 12.78 6.91
N TYR A 76 12.70 12.04 7.95
CA TYR A 76 13.84 12.41 8.79
C TYR A 76 14.53 11.20 9.42
N ASP A 77 15.73 11.38 9.98
CA ASP A 77 16.49 10.28 10.60
C ASP A 77 16.68 9.05 9.68
N ASN A 78 16.88 9.27 8.38
CA ASN A 78 17.25 8.22 7.42
C ASN A 78 18.69 8.48 6.92
N PRO A 79 19.72 8.17 7.72
CA PRO A 79 21.08 8.69 7.54
C PRO A 79 21.80 8.19 6.27
N GLN A 80 21.28 7.15 5.60
CA GLN A 80 21.84 6.63 4.34
C GLN A 80 21.07 7.10 3.10
N LEU A 81 20.04 7.92 3.25
CA LEU A 81 19.17 8.31 2.14
C LEU A 81 19.87 9.35 1.25
N GLU A 82 20.34 8.90 0.09
CA GLU A 82 21.11 9.72 -0.86
C GLU A 82 20.37 9.98 -2.17
N ILE A 83 19.37 9.17 -2.51
CA ILE A 83 18.55 9.34 -3.73
C ILE A 83 17.12 9.71 -3.34
N CYS A 84 16.77 10.98 -3.44
CA CYS A 84 15.40 11.48 -3.18
C CYS A 84 14.85 12.35 -4.32
N ASN A 85 15.62 12.56 -5.39
CA ASN A 85 15.24 13.40 -6.52
C ASN A 85 14.18 12.77 -7.44
N THR A 86 13.19 12.08 -6.88
CA THR A 86 12.03 11.64 -7.67
C THR A 86 11.19 12.85 -8.06
N GLU A 87 10.56 12.82 -9.24
CA GLU A 87 9.71 13.91 -9.73
C GLU A 87 8.68 14.37 -8.68
N ARG A 88 7.98 13.44 -8.02
CA ARG A 88 6.96 13.75 -6.99
C ARG A 88 7.55 14.39 -5.75
N PHE A 89 8.72 13.93 -5.30
CA PHE A 89 9.40 14.55 -4.17
C PHE A 89 9.84 15.99 -4.50
N CYS A 90 10.30 16.21 -5.74
CA CYS A 90 10.66 17.55 -6.20
C CYS A 90 9.43 18.47 -6.35
N GLU A 91 8.30 17.94 -6.83
CA GLU A 91 7.02 18.67 -6.81
C GLU A 91 6.57 19.05 -5.39
N LEU A 92 6.76 18.17 -4.40
CA LEU A 92 6.45 18.47 -2.99
C LEU A 92 7.27 19.68 -2.50
N GLN A 93 8.56 19.72 -2.81
CA GLN A 93 9.43 20.83 -2.40
C GLN A 93 9.10 22.14 -3.11
N ALA A 94 8.63 22.08 -4.35
CA ALA A 94 8.17 23.24 -5.12
C ALA A 94 6.76 23.73 -4.72
N SER A 95 6.05 22.98 -3.87
CA SER A 95 4.69 23.31 -3.45
C SER A 95 4.67 24.15 -2.16
N ASP A 96 3.55 24.86 -1.93
CA ASP A 96 3.30 25.60 -0.69
C ASP A 96 2.94 24.69 0.51
N ARG A 97 3.20 23.38 0.42
CA ARG A 97 2.79 22.39 1.41
C ARG A 97 3.73 22.39 2.61
N SER A 98 3.17 22.01 3.76
CA SER A 98 3.97 21.75 4.96
C SER A 98 4.65 20.39 4.86
N TYR A 99 5.97 20.39 4.86
CA TYR A 99 6.81 19.19 4.99
C TYR A 99 7.89 19.38 6.06
N SER A 100 8.46 18.29 6.56
CA SER A 100 9.61 18.26 7.46
C SER A 100 10.64 17.27 6.91
N ILE A 101 11.73 17.78 6.35
CA ILE A 101 12.79 16.96 5.75
C ILE A 101 14.13 17.40 6.35
N HIS A 102 14.73 16.55 7.19
CA HIS A 102 15.98 16.84 7.91
C HIS A 102 16.65 15.55 8.38
N ASP A 103 17.90 15.58 8.80
CA ASP A 103 18.60 14.42 9.41
C ASP A 103 18.59 13.12 8.56
N ASN A 104 18.59 13.25 7.23
CA ASN A 104 18.76 12.15 6.27
C ASN A 104 20.22 12.09 5.75
N GLY A 105 20.48 11.41 4.63
CA GLY A 105 21.77 11.51 3.93
C GLY A 105 21.99 12.92 3.35
N GLU A 106 23.24 13.23 2.96
CA GLU A 106 23.67 14.59 2.62
C GLU A 106 22.84 15.16 1.46
N ASN A 107 22.56 14.34 0.45
CA ASN A 107 21.75 14.71 -0.71
C ASN A 107 20.25 14.77 -0.47
N CYS A 108 19.77 14.44 0.74
CA CYS A 108 18.34 14.45 1.10
C CYS A 108 17.98 15.17 2.41
N SER A 109 18.88 16.02 2.93
CA SER A 109 18.74 16.70 4.24
C SER A 109 18.81 18.22 4.24
N VAL A 110 19.07 18.87 3.10
CA VAL A 110 19.37 20.31 3.08
C VAL A 110 18.13 21.11 2.68
N GLU A 111 17.88 22.26 3.29
CA GLU A 111 16.91 23.22 2.74
C GLU A 111 17.49 23.84 1.45
N GLY A 112 16.81 23.66 0.30
CA GLY A 112 17.25 24.17 -1.00
C GLY A 112 18.21 23.26 -1.77
N MET A 113 17.93 21.96 -1.82
CA MET A 113 18.80 20.90 -2.37
C MET A 113 19.06 20.99 -3.88
N VAL A 114 20.27 20.57 -4.28
CA VAL A 114 20.67 20.25 -5.68
C VAL A 114 19.93 19.01 -6.22
N ALA A 115 19.34 18.19 -5.34
CA ALA A 115 18.70 16.94 -5.72
C ALA A 115 17.71 17.11 -6.89
N CYS A 116 16.96 18.21 -6.93
CA CYS A 116 15.92 18.43 -7.94
C CYS A 116 16.38 19.13 -9.22
N ASP A 117 17.70 19.31 -9.45
CA ASP A 117 18.22 19.88 -10.70
C ASP A 117 18.07 18.92 -11.92
N ASP A 118 17.89 17.61 -11.66
CA ASP A 118 17.60 16.59 -12.69
C ASP A 118 16.75 15.46 -12.05
N PRO A 119 15.42 15.61 -12.00
CA PRO A 119 14.56 14.65 -11.32
C PRO A 119 14.50 13.32 -12.08
N ILE A 120 14.55 12.21 -11.33
CA ILE A 120 14.27 10.88 -11.87
C ILE A 120 12.81 10.88 -12.36
N PRO A 121 12.56 10.67 -13.66
CA PRO A 121 11.24 10.81 -14.25
C PRO A 121 10.32 9.69 -13.77
N VAL A 122 9.04 10.00 -13.62
CA VAL A 122 8.02 8.99 -13.39
C VAL A 122 7.94 8.08 -14.62
N THR A 123 8.29 6.80 -14.45
CA THR A 123 8.26 5.80 -15.53
C THR A 123 6.84 5.36 -15.91
N VAL A 124 5.83 5.77 -15.14
CA VAL A 124 4.43 5.44 -15.32
C VAL A 124 3.64 6.75 -15.49
N GLU A 125 3.38 7.19 -16.73
CA GLU A 125 2.50 8.33 -16.93
C GLU A 125 1.12 8.03 -16.35
N HIS A 126 0.78 8.73 -15.26
CA HIS A 126 -0.49 8.57 -14.58
C HIS A 126 -1.58 9.25 -15.41
N THR A 127 -2.24 8.49 -16.29
CA THR A 127 -3.57 8.89 -16.74
C THR A 127 -4.49 9.03 -15.51
N PRO A 128 -5.38 10.03 -15.44
CA PRO A 128 -6.35 10.10 -14.36
C PRO A 128 -7.17 8.81 -14.36
N LEU A 129 -6.95 7.96 -13.36
CA LEU A 129 -7.81 6.79 -13.15
C LEU A 129 -9.09 7.22 -12.45
N PRO A 130 -10.22 6.51 -12.67
CA PRO A 130 -11.51 6.84 -12.05
C PRO A 130 -11.54 6.64 -10.52
N PHE A 131 -10.45 6.17 -9.93
CA PHE A 131 -10.33 5.84 -8.52
C PHE A 131 -9.54 6.92 -7.81
N SER A 132 -10.21 7.71 -6.98
CA SER A 132 -9.58 8.46 -5.91
C SER A 132 -10.04 7.87 -4.58
N CYS A 133 -9.40 8.26 -3.49
CA CYS A 133 -9.87 7.86 -2.17
C CYS A 133 -11.21 8.53 -1.80
N ASP A 134 -11.70 9.53 -2.57
CA ASP A 134 -13.08 10.05 -2.49
C ASP A 134 -14.09 9.11 -3.15
N SER A 135 -13.68 8.38 -4.19
CA SER A 135 -14.51 7.36 -4.84
C SER A 135 -14.82 6.18 -3.90
N LEU A 136 -14.15 6.07 -2.75
CA LEU A 136 -14.39 5.08 -1.70
C LEU A 136 -15.21 5.62 -0.51
N LEU A 137 -15.56 6.90 -0.52
CA LEU A 137 -16.37 7.57 0.52
C LEU A 137 -17.64 8.22 -0.03
N SER A 138 -17.85 8.21 -1.35
CA SER A 138 -19.05 8.71 -2.01
C SER A 138 -19.80 7.56 -2.67
N PRO A 139 -21.12 7.40 -2.45
CA PRO A 139 -21.92 6.48 -3.24
C PRO A 139 -21.88 6.98 -4.69
N SER A 140 -21.33 6.18 -5.59
CA SER A 140 -21.03 6.59 -6.96
C SER A 140 -22.30 6.96 -7.75
N GLU A 141 -22.27 8.10 -8.46
CA GLU A 141 -23.34 8.50 -9.38
C GLU A 141 -23.22 7.85 -10.78
N ASN A 142 -22.32 6.89 -10.97
CA ASN A 142 -22.18 6.20 -12.26
C ASN A 142 -21.97 4.68 -12.08
N PRO A 143 -23.02 3.85 -12.22
CA PRO A 143 -23.02 2.44 -11.80
C PRO A 143 -22.22 1.46 -12.68
N GLU A 144 -21.52 1.89 -13.72
CA GLU A 144 -20.99 0.96 -14.74
C GLU A 144 -19.47 0.72 -14.73
N GLU A 145 -18.64 1.43 -13.96
CA GLU A 145 -17.16 1.25 -14.06
C GLU A 145 -16.37 1.06 -12.77
N VAL A 146 -17.02 1.03 -11.61
CA VAL A 146 -16.35 0.65 -10.37
C VAL A 146 -17.20 -0.37 -9.66
N ALA A 147 -16.78 -1.64 -9.72
CA ALA A 147 -17.16 -2.59 -8.70
C ALA A 147 -16.57 -2.05 -7.39
N ASP A 148 -17.37 -1.28 -6.68
CA ASP A 148 -17.12 -0.84 -5.31
C ASP A 148 -17.54 -1.99 -4.42
N TRP A 149 -16.56 -2.76 -3.97
CA TRP A 149 -16.78 -3.84 -3.05
C TRP A 149 -15.85 -3.63 -1.87
N ALA A 150 -16.36 -2.92 -0.87
CA ALA A 150 -15.76 -2.89 0.45
C ALA A 150 -15.76 -4.32 1.01
N LEU A 151 -14.64 -5.03 0.82
CA LEU A 151 -14.38 -6.33 1.41
C LEU A 151 -13.75 -6.13 2.78
N SER A 152 -14.42 -6.59 3.84
CA SER A 152 -13.81 -6.70 5.16
C SER A 152 -13.83 -8.14 5.65
N ILE A 153 -12.81 -8.48 6.44
CA ILE A 153 -12.61 -9.84 6.94
C ILE A 153 -12.50 -9.78 8.45
N ALA A 154 -13.41 -10.50 9.11
CA ALA A 154 -13.52 -10.49 10.56
C ALA A 154 -13.74 -11.91 11.10
N PRO A 155 -13.26 -12.25 12.31
CA PRO A 155 -12.30 -11.49 13.08
C PRO A 155 -10.91 -11.51 12.41
N ASN A 156 -10.15 -10.45 12.57
CA ASN A 156 -8.74 -10.42 12.20
C ASN A 156 -7.98 -9.71 13.35
N PRO A 157 -7.23 -10.42 14.21
CA PRO A 157 -6.84 -11.83 14.10
C PRO A 157 -7.97 -12.86 14.32
N ALA A 158 -7.91 -13.99 13.62
CA ALA A 158 -8.83 -15.13 13.74
C ALA A 158 -8.17 -16.36 14.37
N ARG A 159 -9.00 -17.29 14.87
CA ARG A 159 -8.57 -18.62 15.35
C ARG A 159 -9.12 -19.72 14.47
N ASP A 160 -10.43 -19.90 14.53
CA ASP A 160 -11.09 -21.05 13.90
C ASP A 160 -11.80 -20.69 12.60
N LYS A 161 -12.30 -19.46 12.51
CA LYS A 161 -13.17 -19.02 11.41
C LYS A 161 -12.90 -17.56 11.05
N ILE A 162 -13.11 -17.24 9.78
CA ILE A 162 -13.19 -15.88 9.25
C ILE A 162 -14.49 -15.69 8.47
N PHE A 163 -15.05 -14.50 8.57
CA PHE A 163 -16.23 -14.03 7.87
C PHE A 163 -15.81 -13.04 6.81
N ILE A 164 -16.31 -13.26 5.60
CA ILE A 164 -16.19 -12.36 4.47
C ILE A 164 -17.41 -11.44 4.50
N LEU A 165 -17.17 -10.18 4.81
CA LEU A 165 -18.19 -9.13 4.85
C LEU A 165 -18.05 -8.29 3.57
N CYS A 166 -19.12 -8.21 2.79
CA CYS A 166 -19.21 -7.42 1.57
C CYS A 166 -20.45 -6.53 1.64
N GLU A 167 -20.34 -5.27 1.21
CA GLU A 167 -21.48 -4.35 1.14
C GLU A 167 -22.49 -4.74 0.05
N ASN A 168 -22.03 -5.40 -1.00
CA ASN A 168 -22.87 -5.94 -2.08
C ASN A 168 -22.97 -7.47 -1.98
N ASP A 169 -24.17 -8.03 -2.14
CA ASP A 169 -24.41 -9.48 -2.12
C ASP A 169 -23.72 -10.17 -3.31
N LEU A 170 -22.45 -10.60 -3.11
CA LEU A 170 -21.71 -11.38 -4.09
C LEU A 170 -22.45 -12.69 -4.40
N ALA A 171 -22.91 -12.84 -5.65
CA ALA A 171 -23.69 -14.01 -6.06
C ALA A 171 -22.84 -15.29 -6.08
N LEU A 172 -21.65 -15.25 -6.71
CA LEU A 172 -20.68 -16.34 -6.75
C LEU A 172 -19.26 -15.79 -6.92
N PHE A 173 -18.32 -16.31 -6.13
CA PHE A 173 -16.91 -15.92 -6.16
C PHE A 173 -15.98 -17.12 -5.94
N ASN A 174 -14.73 -16.98 -6.38
CA ASN A 174 -13.64 -17.86 -5.99
C ASN A 174 -12.92 -17.28 -4.78
N VAL A 175 -12.48 -18.13 -3.86
CA VAL A 175 -11.62 -17.76 -2.74
C VAL A 175 -10.35 -18.60 -2.80
N ALA A 176 -9.20 -17.97 -2.57
CA ALA A 176 -7.96 -18.66 -2.29
C ALA A 176 -7.24 -18.01 -1.10
N ILE A 177 -6.74 -18.81 -0.18
CA ILE A 177 -5.85 -18.37 0.91
C ILE A 177 -4.43 -18.84 0.58
N PHE A 178 -3.48 -17.93 0.72
CA PHE A 178 -2.07 -18.12 0.47
C PHE A 178 -1.31 -17.95 1.78
N ASN A 179 -0.32 -18.80 2.03
CA ASN A 179 0.63 -18.57 3.12
C ASN A 179 1.64 -17.47 2.74
N GLN A 180 2.50 -17.12 3.68
CA GLN A 180 3.58 -16.13 3.49
C GLN A 180 4.61 -16.49 2.40
N PHE A 181 4.60 -17.71 1.88
CA PHE A 181 5.45 -18.16 0.77
C PHE A 181 4.71 -18.17 -0.58
N GLY A 182 3.48 -17.65 -0.65
CA GLY A 182 2.67 -17.61 -1.85
C GLY A 182 2.05 -18.96 -2.25
N GLN A 183 2.08 -19.97 -1.38
CA GLN A 183 1.44 -21.26 -1.65
C GLN A 183 -0.03 -21.23 -1.28
N VAL A 184 -0.90 -21.74 -2.16
CA VAL A 184 -2.33 -21.89 -1.89
C VAL A 184 -2.53 -22.96 -0.81
N VAL A 185 -3.08 -22.56 0.34
CA VAL A 185 -3.36 -23.45 1.49
C VAL A 185 -4.84 -23.77 1.63
N LEU A 186 -5.72 -22.93 1.07
CA LEU A 186 -7.16 -23.16 1.00
C LEU A 186 -7.67 -22.58 -0.31
N LYS A 187 -8.56 -23.31 -1.00
CA LYS A 187 -9.22 -22.82 -2.20
C LYS A 187 -10.67 -23.30 -2.26
N GLN A 188 -11.56 -22.41 -2.66
CA GLN A 188 -12.96 -22.70 -2.96
C GLN A 188 -13.34 -22.01 -4.28
N GLU A 189 -14.05 -22.72 -5.14
CA GLU A 189 -14.49 -22.18 -6.44
C GLU A 189 -16.02 -22.13 -6.49
N LYS A 190 -16.57 -21.13 -7.17
CA LYS A 190 -18.04 -20.94 -7.32
C LYS A 190 -18.76 -21.00 -5.97
N SER A 191 -18.22 -20.30 -4.99
CA SER A 191 -18.73 -20.24 -3.63
C SER A 191 -19.62 -19.02 -3.44
N ASN A 192 -20.66 -19.17 -2.62
CA ASN A 192 -21.39 -18.06 -1.99
C ASN A 192 -21.16 -18.05 -0.47
N VAL A 193 -20.19 -18.84 0.00
CA VAL A 193 -19.92 -19.05 1.41
C VAL A 193 -19.18 -17.83 1.97
N LYS A 194 -19.86 -17.10 2.85
CA LYS A 194 -19.32 -15.93 3.56
C LYS A 194 -18.58 -16.29 4.86
N GLU A 195 -18.48 -17.58 5.20
CA GLU A 195 -17.80 -18.08 6.40
C GLU A 195 -16.78 -19.17 6.01
N LEU A 196 -15.50 -18.92 6.29
CA LEU A 196 -14.42 -19.88 6.01
C LEU A 196 -13.89 -20.45 7.31
N ASP A 197 -13.85 -21.78 7.39
CA ASP A 197 -13.14 -22.52 8.43
C ASP A 197 -11.63 -22.48 8.14
N VAL A 198 -10.89 -21.85 9.05
CA VAL A 198 -9.43 -21.71 9.02
C VAL A 198 -8.76 -22.43 10.18
N SER A 199 -9.51 -23.20 10.99
CA SER A 199 -9.01 -23.91 12.18
C SER A 199 -7.89 -24.91 11.91
N ARG A 200 -7.76 -25.35 10.65
CA ARG A 200 -6.71 -26.28 10.20
C ARG A 200 -5.42 -25.59 9.76
N LEU A 201 -5.43 -24.27 9.63
CA LEU A 201 -4.26 -23.49 9.24
C LEU A 201 -3.47 -23.12 10.50
N GLY A 202 -2.14 -23.21 10.42
CA GLY A 202 -1.27 -22.84 11.54
C GLY A 202 -1.33 -21.33 11.82
N SER A 203 -1.00 -20.92 13.05
CA SER A 203 -0.86 -19.51 13.40
C SER A 203 0.13 -18.81 12.48
N GLY A 204 -0.18 -17.60 12.02
CA GLY A 204 0.69 -16.87 11.10
C GLY A 204 -0.05 -15.85 10.24
N MET A 205 0.69 -15.26 9.31
CA MET A 205 0.17 -14.29 8.34
C MET A 205 -0.17 -14.98 7.02
N TYR A 206 -1.34 -14.66 6.49
CA TYR A 206 -1.84 -15.20 5.23
C TYR A 206 -2.46 -14.07 4.39
N TRP A 207 -2.55 -14.32 3.10
CA TRP A 207 -3.28 -13.50 2.15
C TRP A 207 -4.50 -14.25 1.67
N ILE A 208 -5.66 -13.61 1.66
CA ILE A 208 -6.87 -14.14 1.04
C ILE A 208 -7.17 -13.34 -0.19
N VAL A 209 -7.39 -14.03 -1.30
CA VAL A 209 -7.77 -13.45 -2.59
C VAL A 209 -9.17 -13.92 -2.93
N ILE A 210 -10.03 -12.98 -3.27
CA ILE A 210 -11.40 -13.23 -3.72
C ILE A 210 -11.52 -12.73 -5.15
N GLU A 211 -12.11 -13.55 -6.02
CA GLU A 211 -12.39 -13.22 -7.42
C GLU A 211 -13.88 -13.39 -7.70
N GLU A 212 -14.57 -12.30 -8.01
CA GLU A 212 -15.97 -12.37 -8.42
C GLU A 212 -16.07 -13.00 -9.81
N LEU A 213 -16.99 -13.95 -10.00
CA LEU A 213 -17.08 -14.68 -11.27
C LEU A 213 -17.69 -13.87 -12.41
N THR A 214 -18.58 -12.92 -12.10
CA THR A 214 -19.31 -12.13 -13.12
C THR A 214 -18.44 -11.01 -13.67
N THR A 215 -17.92 -10.16 -12.80
CA THR A 215 -17.11 -8.98 -13.18
C THR A 215 -15.64 -9.31 -13.36
N ARG A 216 -15.18 -10.47 -12.85
CA ARG A 216 -13.76 -10.85 -12.75
C ARG A 216 -12.95 -9.92 -11.84
N ALA A 217 -13.62 -9.09 -11.03
CA ALA A 217 -12.97 -8.24 -10.03
C ALA A 217 -12.23 -9.09 -8.99
N ARG A 218 -11.06 -8.59 -8.54
CA ARG A 218 -10.19 -9.26 -7.56
C ARG A 218 -9.80 -8.33 -6.41
N VAL A 219 -9.88 -8.83 -5.18
CA VAL A 219 -9.32 -8.17 -3.98
C VAL A 219 -8.49 -9.19 -3.24
N ALA A 220 -7.39 -8.69 -2.69
CA ALA A 220 -6.60 -9.37 -1.70
C ALA A 220 -6.76 -8.67 -0.34
N GLY A 221 -6.86 -9.46 0.71
CA GLY A 221 -6.83 -9.00 2.10
C GLY A 221 -5.77 -9.76 2.90
N LYS A 222 -5.21 -9.10 3.91
CA LYS A 222 -4.31 -9.73 4.88
C LYS A 222 -5.12 -10.31 6.03
N ILE A 223 -4.87 -11.56 6.41
CA ILE A 223 -5.46 -12.19 7.60
C ILE A 223 -4.36 -12.70 8.53
N ILE A 224 -4.57 -12.55 9.84
CA ILE A 224 -3.69 -13.07 10.88
C ILE A 224 -4.41 -14.19 11.62
N LEU A 225 -3.79 -15.37 11.72
CA LEU A 225 -4.30 -16.50 12.47
C LEU A 225 -3.52 -16.71 13.77
N ARG A 226 -4.20 -17.01 14.87
CA ARG A 226 -3.64 -17.22 16.22
C ARG A 226 -3.99 -18.58 16.80
#